data_AF-A0A151R3N0-F1
#
_entry.id   AF-A0A151R3N0-F1
#
_cell.length_a   1.000
_cell.length_b   1.000
_cell.length_c   1.000
_cell.angle_alpha   90.00
_cell.angle_beta   90.00
_cell.angle_gamma   90.00
#
_symmetry.space_group_name_H-M   'P 1'
#
loop_
_entity.id
_entity.type
_entity.pdbx_description
1 polymer ?
#
loop_
_entity_poly.entity_id
_entity_poly.type
_entity_poly.pdbx_seq_one_letter_code
_entity_poly.pdbx_strand_id
1 'polypeptide(L)'
;MASASATSDNSVSQTFSQTVTCKLDDKNFMTWQQQVTAVIRAHDLERFVVNPKIPLRFLTVEDRDANAVNPAYTAWEHKDSLLFSWLLTTLSESI
;
A
#
# COMPACT_ATOMS: atom_id res chain seq x y z
N MET A 1 -15.54 36.73 -19.36
CA MET A 1 -15.26 36.04 -18.09
C MET A 1 -15.05 34.57 -18.41
N ALA A 2 -13.84 34.05 -18.22
CA ALA A 2 -13.49 32.66 -18.53
C ALA A 2 -13.92 31.75 -17.37
N SER A 3 -14.71 30.73 -17.68
CA SER A 3 -15.13 29.70 -16.72
C SER A 3 -13.95 28.77 -16.44
N ALA A 4 -13.55 28.67 -15.17
CA ALA A 4 -12.56 27.72 -14.71
C ALA A 4 -13.18 26.31 -14.66
N SER A 5 -12.64 25.37 -15.44
CA SER A 5 -12.97 23.95 -15.37
C SER A 5 -12.45 23.37 -14.05
N ALA A 6 -13.35 22.89 -13.20
CA ALA A 6 -13.00 22.06 -12.06
C ALA A 6 -12.57 20.68 -12.57
N THR A 7 -11.28 20.38 -12.54
CA THR A 7 -10.77 19.03 -12.72
C THR A 7 -11.16 18.22 -11.50
N SER A 8 -12.15 17.35 -11.64
CA SER A 8 -12.50 16.37 -10.62
C SER A 8 -11.34 15.38 -10.49
N ASP A 9 -10.48 15.58 -9.49
CA ASP A 9 -9.50 14.59 -9.06
C ASP A 9 -10.27 13.37 -8.55
N ASN A 10 -10.49 12.42 -9.45
CA ASN A 10 -11.00 11.10 -9.11
C ASN A 10 -9.88 10.34 -8.40
N SER A 11 -9.68 10.66 -7.11
CA SER A 11 -8.85 9.87 -6.21
C SER A 11 -9.56 8.53 -6.00
N VAL A 12 -9.36 7.62 -6.94
CA VAL A 12 -9.78 6.22 -6.82
C VAL A 12 -9.08 5.67 -5.57
N SER A 13 -9.83 5.54 -4.48
CA SER A 13 -9.38 4.81 -3.30
C SER A 13 -9.00 3.41 -3.76
N GLN A 14 -7.70 3.13 -3.88
CA GLN A 14 -7.20 1.79 -4.13
C GLN A 14 -7.38 0.98 -2.83
N THR A 15 -8.62 0.64 -2.49
CA THR A 15 -8.89 -0.37 -1.48
C THR A 15 -8.53 -1.71 -2.08
N PHE A 16 -7.73 -2.50 -1.36
CA PHE A 16 -7.47 -3.90 -1.69
C PHE A 16 -8.77 -4.69 -1.51
N SER A 17 -9.65 -4.66 -2.52
CA SER A 17 -10.93 -5.38 -2.51
C SER A 17 -10.77 -6.89 -2.63
N GLN A 18 -9.54 -7.41 -2.59
CA GLN A 18 -9.27 -8.85 -2.70
C GLN A 18 -9.40 -9.49 -1.32
N THR A 19 -10.55 -10.11 -1.10
CA THR A 19 -10.86 -10.88 0.11
C THR A 19 -10.04 -12.17 0.11
N VAL A 20 -9.00 -12.25 0.93
CA VAL A 20 -8.30 -13.51 1.17
C VAL A 20 -9.27 -14.42 1.93
N THR A 21 -9.71 -15.49 1.27
CA THR A 21 -10.79 -16.36 1.80
C THR A 21 -10.26 -17.30 2.89
N CYS A 22 -8.95 -17.53 2.92
CA CYS A 22 -8.29 -18.38 3.93
C CYS A 22 -7.60 -17.49 4.96
N LYS A 23 -8.19 -17.33 6.14
CA LYS A 23 -7.49 -16.70 7.28
C LYS A 23 -6.36 -17.62 7.76
N LEU A 24 -5.20 -17.05 8.07
CA LEU A 24 -4.02 -17.83 8.50
C LEU A 24 -4.34 -18.68 9.74
N ASP A 25 -4.04 -19.96 9.71
CA ASP A 25 -4.15 -20.96 10.79
C ASP A 25 -2.91 -21.86 10.72
N ASP A 26 -2.52 -22.53 11.81
CA ASP A 26 -1.28 -23.31 11.94
C ASP A 26 -1.15 -24.41 10.88
N LYS A 27 -2.27 -24.83 10.29
CA LYS A 27 -2.35 -25.88 9.27
C LYS A 27 -2.39 -25.38 7.83
N ASN A 28 -2.56 -24.07 7.61
CA ASN A 28 -2.87 -23.53 6.28
C ASN A 28 -1.86 -22.50 5.76
N PHE A 29 -0.73 -22.32 6.45
CA PHE A 29 0.31 -21.34 6.11
C PHE A 29 0.72 -21.37 4.63
N MET A 30 0.96 -22.54 4.03
CA MET A 30 1.32 -22.64 2.60
C MET A 30 0.23 -22.10 1.67
N THR A 31 -1.04 -22.43 1.94
CA THR A 31 -2.19 -21.98 1.14
C THR A 31 -2.43 -20.48 1.32
N TRP A 32 -2.34 -20.00 2.56
CA TRP A 32 -2.41 -18.57 2.89
C TRP A 32 -1.30 -17.79 2.17
N GLN A 33 -0.05 -18.27 2.23
CA GLN A 33 1.10 -17.64 1.59
C GLN A 33 0.91 -17.56 0.08
N GLN A 34 0.38 -18.62 -0.56
CA GLN A 34 0.07 -18.58 -2.00
C GLN A 34 -0.98 -17.53 -2.35
N GLN A 35 -2.08 -17.45 -1.59
CA GLN A 35 -3.13 -16.45 -1.83
C GLN A 35 -2.60 -15.02 -1.62
N VAL A 36 -1.87 -14.78 -0.52
CA VAL A 36 -1.27 -13.48 -0.22
C VAL A 36 -0.27 -13.09 -1.30
N THR A 37 0.59 -14.02 -1.74
CA THR A 37 1.55 -13.77 -2.83
C THR A 37 0.85 -13.46 -4.15
N ALA A 38 -0.26 -14.14 -4.46
CA ALA A 38 -1.05 -13.88 -5.66
C ALA A 38 -1.65 -12.47 -5.65
N VAL A 39 -2.21 -12.03 -4.52
CA VAL A 39 -2.75 -10.68 -4.37
C VAL A 39 -1.64 -9.62 -4.44
N ILE A 40 -0.50 -9.86 -3.78
CA ILE A 40 0.68 -8.97 -3.83
C ILE A 40 1.14 -8.78 -5.29
N ARG A 41 1.21 -9.87 -6.07
CA ARG A 41 1.58 -9.82 -7.49
C ARG A 41 0.52 -9.13 -8.35
N ALA A 42 -0.77 -9.38 -8.09
CA ALA A 42 -1.87 -8.77 -8.84
C ALA A 42 -1.93 -7.24 -8.68
N HIS A 43 -1.41 -6.70 -7.58
CA HIS A 43 -1.38 -5.27 -7.29
C HIS A 43 0.00 -4.62 -7.49
N ASP A 44 0.96 -5.31 -8.12
CA ASP A 44 2.35 -4.84 -8.28
C ASP A 44 3.04 -4.45 -6.95
N LEU A 45 2.60 -5.06 -5.85
CA LEU A 45 3.12 -4.80 -4.50
C LEU A 45 4.38 -5.60 -4.16
N GLU A 46 4.85 -6.45 -5.07
CA GLU A 46 6.07 -7.25 -4.87
C GLU A 46 7.29 -6.34 -4.59
N ARG A 47 7.26 -5.10 -5.10
CA ARG A 47 8.27 -4.04 -4.86
C ARG A 47 8.18 -3.36 -3.50
N PHE A 48 7.18 -3.68 -2.69
CA PHE A 48 7.04 -3.22 -1.30
C PHE A 48 7.47 -4.32 -0.31
N VAL A 49 7.23 -5.59 -0.65
CA VAL A 49 7.48 -6.73 0.26
C VAL A 49 8.83 -7.42 0.02
N VAL A 50 9.20 -7.66 -1.25
CA VAL A 50 10.38 -8.49 -1.58
C VAL A 50 11.63 -7.64 -1.76
N ASN A 51 11.50 -6.46 -2.35
CA ASN A 51 12.61 -5.53 -2.54
C ASN A 51 12.14 -4.08 -2.41
N PRO A 52 11.95 -3.58 -1.17
CA PRO A 52 11.37 -2.27 -0.91
C PRO A 52 12.23 -1.15 -1.51
N LYS A 53 11.68 -0.46 -2.51
CA LYS A 53 12.26 0.79 -3.02
C LYS A 53 11.65 1.97 -2.30
N ILE A 54 12.17 2.25 -1.12
CA ILE A 54 11.71 3.35 -0.25
C ILE A 54 12.19 4.68 -0.84
N PRO A 55 11.30 5.62 -1.20
CA PRO A 55 11.70 6.94 -1.64
C PRO A 55 12.38 7.72 -0.52
N LEU A 56 13.21 8.70 -0.86
CA LEU A 56 13.73 9.64 0.15
C LEU A 56 12.59 10.53 0.67
N ARG A 57 12.48 10.61 2.00
CA ARG A 57 11.49 11.46 2.69
C ARG A 57 11.68 12.94 2.40
N PHE A 58 12.93 13.37 2.28
CA PHE A 58 13.33 14.73 1.88
C PHE A 58 14.31 14.61 0.71
N LEU A 59 14.09 15.35 -0.37
CA LEU A 59 14.94 15.30 -1.57
C LEU A 59 16.19 16.17 -1.40
N THR A 60 16.10 17.24 -0.61
CA THR A 60 17.19 18.18 -0.35
C THR A 60 17.26 18.55 1.14
N VAL A 61 18.34 19.24 1.54
CA VAL A 61 18.49 19.76 2.91
C VAL A 61 17.51 20.92 3.14
N GLU A 62 17.27 21.74 2.11
CA GLU A 62 16.27 22.82 2.16
C GLU A 62 14.85 22.27 2.36
N ASP A 63 14.49 21.17 1.69
CA ASP A 63 13.20 20.51 1.88
C ASP A 63 13.04 19.94 3.28
N ARG A 64 14.12 19.45 3.90
CA ARG A 64 14.10 18.99 5.29
C ARG A 64 13.83 20.14 6.26
N ASP A 65 14.48 21.26 6.05
CA ASP A 65 14.35 22.43 6.92
C ASP A 65 12.99 23.14 6.72
N ALA A 66 12.40 23.05 5.51
CA ALA A 66 11.04 23.48 5.20
C ALA A 66 9.95 22.42 5.52
N ASN A 67 10.35 21.24 6.00
CA ASN A 67 9.48 20.08 6.23
C ASN A 67 8.64 19.66 4.99
N ALA A 68 9.17 19.91 3.79
CA ALA A 68 8.57 19.55 2.51
C ALA A 68 8.83 18.06 2.23
N VAL A 69 7.87 17.22 2.60
CA VAL A 69 7.96 15.78 2.37
C VAL A 69 7.75 15.47 0.88
N ASN A 70 8.59 14.60 0.35
CA ASN A 70 8.48 14.13 -1.03
C ASN A 70 7.10 13.47 -1.28
N PRO A 71 6.29 13.95 -2.24
CA PRO A 71 5.01 13.35 -2.57
C PRO A 71 5.11 11.85 -2.93
N ALA A 72 6.24 11.43 -3.50
CA ALA A 72 6.50 10.02 -3.78
C ALA A 72 6.67 9.18 -2.50
N TYR A 73 7.26 9.74 -1.45
CA TYR A 73 7.37 9.09 -0.14
C TYR A 73 5.99 8.94 0.49
N THR A 74 5.17 10.00 0.50
CA THR A 74 3.81 9.95 1.05
C THR A 74 2.92 8.94 0.30
N ALA A 75 3.01 8.88 -1.03
CA ALA A 75 2.29 7.90 -1.82
C ALA A 75 2.75 6.45 -1.55
N TRP A 76 4.05 6.25 -1.33
CA TRP A 76 4.61 4.97 -0.93
C TRP A 76 4.12 4.55 0.46
N GLU A 77 4.18 5.45 1.44
CA GLU A 77 3.73 5.23 2.82
C GLU A 77 2.23 4.90 2.90
N HIS A 78 1.39 5.59 2.13
CA HIS A 78 -0.03 5.24 2.04
C HIS A 78 -0.25 3.83 1.48
N LYS A 79 0.48 3.44 0.43
CA LYS A 79 0.36 2.08 -0.13
C LYS A 79 0.87 1.01 0.83
N ASP A 80 1.95 1.28 1.53
CA ASP A 80 2.50 0.39 2.56
C ASP A 80 1.53 0.21 3.74
N SER A 81 0.96 1.31 4.25
CA SER A 81 -0.03 1.27 5.32
C SER A 81 -1.31 0.53 4.91
N LEU A 82 -1.75 0.67 3.66
CA LEU A 82 -2.89 -0.08 3.14
C LEU A 82 -2.56 -1.58 3.02
N LEU A 83 -1.36 -1.92 2.57
CA LEU A 83 -0.90 -3.31 2.47
C LEU A 83 -0.83 -3.95 3.85
N PHE A 84 -0.31 -3.23 4.84
CA PHE A 84 -0.27 -3.67 6.23
C PHE A 84 -1.68 -3.89 6.80
N SER A 85 -2.57 -2.91 6.64
CA SER A 85 -3.97 -3.03 7.08
C SER A 85 -4.68 -4.21 6.41
N TRP A 86 -4.47 -4.42 5.12
CA TRP A 86 -5.02 -5.57 4.40
C TRP A 86 -4.44 -6.89 4.91
N LEU A 87 -3.12 -7.01 5.10
CA LEU A 87 -2.49 -8.20 5.66
C LEU A 87 -3.10 -8.57 7.02
N LEU A 88 -3.37 -7.58 7.88
CA LEU A 88 -4.04 -7.82 9.16
C LEU A 88 -5.44 -8.45 9.00
N THR A 89 -6.19 -8.09 7.95
CA THR A 89 -7.50 -8.72 7.68
C THR A 89 -7.40 -10.19 7.28
N THR A 90 -6.22 -10.63 6.80
CA THR A 90 -5.95 -12.01 6.38
C THR A 90 -5.52 -12.92 7.53
N LEU A 91 -5.24 -12.35 8.71
CA LEU A 91 -4.89 -13.11 9.90
C LEU A 91 -6.18 -13.58 10.59
N SER A 92 -6.17 -14.80 11.13
CA SER A 92 -7.25 -15.24 12.01
C SER A 92 -7.09 -14.60 13.38
N GLU A 93 -8.21 -14.43 14.10
CA GLU A 93 -8.21 -13.96 15.49
C GLU A 93 -7.79 -15.05 16.49
N SER A 94 -7.31 -16.22 16.02
CA SER A 94 -6.93 -17.30 16.93
C SER A 94 -5.65 -16.92 17.69
N ILE A 95 -5.88 -16.40 18.90
CA ILE A 95 -4.96 -16.41 20.06
C ILE A 95 -4.77 -17.84 20.55
#